data_AF-X0WJG0-F1
#
_entry.id   AF-X0WJG0-F1
#
_cell.length_a   1.000
_cell.length_b   1.000
_cell.length_c   1.000
_cell.angle_alpha   90.00
_cell.angle_beta   90.00
_cell.angle_gamma   90.00
#
_symmetry.space_group_name_H-M   'P 1'
#
loop_
_entity.id
_entity.type
_entity.pdbx_description
1 polymer ?
#
loop_
_entity_poly.entity_id
_entity_poly.type
_entity_poly.pdbx_seq_one_letter_code
_entity_poly.pdbx_strand_id
1 'polypeptide(L)'
;MNKRVEKLRQESLNTQPYISIQRASLVTEAYKEYNGTVSIPVLRALTFQHVLENKSICIGEGELIVGERGEHPLATPTFPELCCHSLEDLEMINNRKKIPFTVSKEVKNIQKEKIIPYWENRSIRSRIFKEMTPEWKDCYAAGVFTEFMEQRAPGHTVADDKIYHKGFSDFIQDIEKNIQNLDFLNDPGAYDKQEELKAMLICAKAIIRFAERYAEKAL
;
A
#
# COMPACT_ATOMS: atom_id res chain seq x y z
N MET A 1 4.29 15.89 -29.79
CA MET A 1 4.91 15.69 -28.45
C MET A 1 5.86 16.85 -28.20
N ASN A 2 5.82 17.51 -27.04
CA ASN A 2 6.74 18.62 -26.75
C ASN A 2 8.02 18.12 -26.05
N LYS A 3 9.06 18.97 -25.97
CA LYS A 3 10.37 18.60 -25.38
C LYS A 3 10.27 18.07 -23.94
N ARG A 4 9.36 18.63 -23.13
CA ARG A 4 9.11 18.21 -21.74
C ARG A 4 8.57 16.78 -21.69
N VAL A 5 7.54 16.48 -22.48
CA VAL A 5 6.94 15.14 -22.54
C VAL A 5 7.92 14.11 -23.09
N GLU A 6 8.73 14.49 -24.09
CA GLU A 6 9.77 13.61 -24.62
C GLU A 6 10.82 13.26 -23.56
N LYS A 7 11.30 14.24 -22.79
CA LYS A 7 12.22 14.03 -21.67
C LYS A 7 11.64 13.09 -20.62
N LEU A 8 10.43 13.37 -20.11
CA LEU A 8 9.76 12.56 -19.08
C LEU A 8 9.53 11.12 -19.56
N ARG A 9 9.16 10.94 -20.85
CA ARG A 9 9.01 9.62 -21.44
C ARG A 9 10.33 8.85 -21.48
N GLN A 10 11.43 9.50 -21.86
CA GLN A 10 12.75 8.86 -21.87
C GLN A 10 13.22 8.49 -20.46
N GLU A 11 13.00 9.35 -19.47
CA GLU A 11 13.29 9.05 -18.07
C GLU A 11 12.51 7.81 -17.60
N SER A 12 11.19 7.76 -17.87
CA SER A 12 10.35 6.62 -17.51
C SER A 12 10.78 5.31 -18.18
N LEU A 13 11.22 5.34 -19.43
CA LEU A 13 11.63 4.13 -20.17
C LEU A 13 13.03 3.64 -19.80
N ASN A 14 13.94 4.56 -19.50
CA ASN A 14 15.35 4.24 -19.25
C ASN A 14 15.67 4.00 -17.77
N THR A 15 14.76 4.37 -16.86
CA THR A 15 14.93 4.09 -15.44
C THR A 15 14.83 2.59 -15.19
N GLN A 16 15.78 2.05 -14.44
CA GLN A 16 15.79 0.63 -14.07
C GLN A 16 14.87 0.40 -12.86
N PRO A 17 13.87 -0.50 -12.93
CA PRO A 17 13.06 -0.83 -11.77
C PRO A 17 13.89 -1.45 -10.64
N TYR A 18 13.60 -1.05 -9.40
CA TYR A 18 14.27 -1.57 -8.21
C TYR A 18 13.28 -1.75 -7.05
N ILE A 19 13.62 -2.61 -6.10
CA ILE A 19 12.82 -2.80 -4.89
C ILE A 19 13.11 -1.68 -3.89
N SER A 20 12.06 -1.00 -3.46
CA SER A 20 12.08 -0.07 -2.33
C SER A 20 11.55 -0.75 -1.07
N ILE A 21 12.30 -0.63 0.03
CA ILE A 21 11.94 -1.21 1.33
C ILE A 21 11.29 -0.19 2.29
N GLN A 22 11.24 1.09 1.92
CA GLN A 22 10.74 2.15 2.80
C GLN A 22 9.30 1.89 3.24
N ARG A 23 8.40 1.58 2.29
CA ARG A 23 7.00 1.29 2.62
C ARG A 23 6.89 0.13 3.62
N ALA A 24 7.61 -0.97 3.38
CA ALA A 24 7.57 -2.13 4.26
C ALA A 24 8.03 -1.78 5.69
N SER A 25 9.06 -0.94 5.83
CA SER A 25 9.51 -0.43 7.12
C SER A 25 8.42 0.41 7.81
N LEU A 26 7.85 1.40 7.12
CA LEU A 26 6.79 2.26 7.67
C LEU A 26 5.54 1.45 8.06
N VAL A 27 5.12 0.52 7.21
CA VAL A 27 3.99 -0.38 7.52
C VAL A 27 4.31 -1.22 8.75
N THR A 28 5.54 -1.74 8.89
CA THR A 28 5.94 -2.52 10.07
C THR A 28 5.95 -1.67 11.35
N GLU A 29 6.38 -0.41 11.27
CA GLU A 29 6.36 0.53 12.40
C GLU A 29 4.95 0.78 12.90
N ALA A 30 4.04 1.21 12.01
CA ALA A 30 2.65 1.48 12.38
C ALA A 30 1.94 0.21 12.91
N TYR A 31 2.24 -0.95 12.34
CA TYR A 31 1.70 -2.22 12.84
C TYR A 31 2.22 -2.57 14.23
N LYS A 32 3.49 -2.33 14.53
CA LYS A 32 4.03 -2.56 15.88
C LYS A 32 3.40 -1.63 16.91
N GLU A 33 3.01 -0.43 16.52
CA GLU A 33 2.38 0.55 17.39
C GLU A 33 0.90 0.26 17.66
N TYR A 34 0.12 -0.05 16.62
CA TYR A 34 -1.35 -0.07 16.71
C TYR A 34 -1.98 -1.47 16.66
N ASN A 35 -1.26 -2.51 16.22
CA ASN A 35 -1.89 -3.82 16.05
C ASN A 35 -2.30 -4.43 17.39
N GLY A 36 -3.60 -4.73 17.54
CA GLY A 36 -4.18 -5.28 18.76
C GLY A 36 -4.73 -4.23 19.73
N THR A 37 -4.54 -2.94 19.46
CA THR A 37 -5.07 -1.84 20.29
C THR A 37 -6.22 -1.06 19.64
N VAL A 38 -6.40 -1.20 18.33
CA VAL A 38 -7.49 -0.58 17.55
C VAL A 38 -8.18 -1.60 16.64
N SER A 39 -9.36 -1.25 16.11
CA SER A 39 -10.06 -2.10 15.13
C SER A 39 -9.25 -2.28 13.84
N ILE A 40 -9.55 -3.33 13.08
CA ILE A 40 -8.84 -3.60 11.83
C ILE A 40 -8.97 -2.46 10.80
N PRO A 41 -10.16 -1.86 10.56
CA PRO A 41 -10.27 -0.70 9.67
C PRO A 41 -9.37 0.45 10.12
N VAL A 42 -9.41 0.80 11.41
CA VAL A 42 -8.61 1.91 11.97
C VAL A 42 -7.12 1.61 11.91
N LEU A 43 -6.69 0.38 12.19
CA LEU A 43 -5.29 -0.06 12.03
C LEU A 43 -4.78 0.17 10.60
N ARG A 44 -5.59 -0.19 9.59
CA ARG A 44 -5.24 0.00 8.18
C ARG A 44 -5.17 1.49 7.84
N ALA A 45 -6.10 2.29 8.35
CA ALA A 45 -6.10 3.74 8.13
C ALA A 45 -4.92 4.46 8.79
N LEU A 46 -4.58 4.13 10.03
CA LEU A 46 -3.41 4.66 10.73
C LEU A 46 -2.11 4.24 10.05
N THR A 47 -2.04 2.99 9.56
CA THR A 47 -0.90 2.53 8.76
C THR A 47 -0.77 3.33 7.47
N PHE A 48 -1.88 3.57 6.77
CA PHE A 48 -1.90 4.37 5.54
C PHE A 48 -1.48 5.81 5.81
N GLN A 49 -1.98 6.41 6.89
CA GLN A 49 -1.58 7.73 7.37
C GLN A 49 -0.08 7.79 7.64
N HIS A 50 0.46 6.88 8.45
CA HIS A 50 1.89 6.84 8.77
C HIS A 50 2.76 6.72 7.52
N VAL A 51 2.35 5.90 6.54
CA VAL A 51 3.05 5.79 5.25
C VAL A 51 3.01 7.12 4.49
N LEU A 52 1.84 7.75 4.36
CA LEU A 52 1.70 8.99 3.60
C LEU A 52 2.39 10.19 4.27
N GLU A 53 2.47 10.22 5.59
CA GLU A 53 3.14 11.30 6.32
C GLU A 53 4.66 11.17 6.29
N ASN A 54 5.20 9.94 6.23
CA ASN A 54 6.63 9.69 6.39
C ASN A 54 7.36 9.23 5.13
N LYS A 55 6.66 8.69 4.11
CA LYS A 55 7.35 8.24 2.88
C LYS A 55 8.06 9.40 2.20
N SER A 56 9.16 9.11 1.50
CA SER A 56 9.81 10.12 0.68
C SER A 56 8.91 10.53 -0.48
N ILE A 57 8.94 11.82 -0.79
CA ILE A 57 8.28 12.41 -1.95
C ILE A 57 9.32 13.02 -2.87
N CYS A 58 9.11 12.95 -4.17
CA CYS A 58 9.96 13.54 -5.19
C CYS A 58 9.11 14.32 -6.20
N ILE A 59 9.68 15.36 -6.78
CA ILE A 59 9.13 16.11 -7.92
C ILE A 59 10.21 16.08 -8.99
N GLY A 60 9.92 15.41 -10.10
CA GLY A 60 10.83 15.28 -11.24
C GLY A 60 10.97 16.58 -12.01
N GLU A 61 12.12 16.76 -12.68
CA GLU A 61 12.39 17.98 -13.43
C GLU A 61 11.48 18.09 -14.67
N GLY A 62 10.57 19.07 -14.64
CA GLY A 62 9.61 19.30 -15.71
C GLY A 62 8.29 18.54 -15.52
N GLU A 63 8.04 17.94 -14.35
CA GLU A 63 6.73 17.40 -14.01
C GLU A 63 5.69 18.52 -13.84
N LEU A 64 4.48 18.28 -14.35
CA LEU A 64 3.30 19.11 -14.09
C LEU A 64 2.26 18.38 -13.25
N ILE A 65 2.26 17.05 -13.33
CA ILE A 65 1.49 16.16 -12.47
C ILE A 65 2.53 15.42 -11.64
N VAL A 66 2.41 15.52 -10.31
CA VAL A 66 3.38 14.99 -9.36
C VAL A 66 2.77 13.84 -8.55
N GLY A 67 3.63 12.94 -8.07
CA GLY A 67 3.21 11.82 -7.25
C GLY A 67 3.83 10.51 -7.70
N GLU A 68 4.69 9.94 -6.85
CA GLU A 68 5.32 8.64 -7.10
C GLU A 68 4.92 7.61 -6.04
N ARG A 69 4.83 6.34 -6.46
CA ARG A 69 4.50 5.22 -5.56
C ARG A 69 5.60 5.01 -4.52
N GLY A 70 6.85 4.92 -4.98
CA GLY A 70 8.03 4.87 -4.13
C GLY A 70 8.66 6.24 -3.95
N GLU A 71 9.96 6.26 -3.65
CA GLU A 71 10.75 7.48 -3.42
C GLU A 71 11.16 8.16 -4.74
N HIS A 72 11.24 7.40 -5.82
CA HIS A 72 11.69 7.80 -7.15
C HIS A 72 10.93 7.01 -8.24
N PRO A 73 11.02 7.42 -9.52
CA PRO A 73 10.47 6.65 -10.63
C PRO A 73 10.91 5.18 -10.58
N LEU A 74 9.96 4.26 -10.75
CA LEU A 74 10.15 2.80 -10.72
C LEU A 74 10.76 2.22 -9.42
N ALA A 75 10.85 3.02 -8.36
CA ALA A 75 11.07 2.55 -6.99
C ALA A 75 9.83 1.76 -6.55
N THR A 76 9.94 0.43 -6.56
CA THR A 76 8.78 -0.47 -6.41
C THR A 76 8.64 -0.90 -4.96
N PRO A 77 7.59 -0.43 -4.23
CA PRO A 77 7.40 -0.79 -2.84
C PRO A 77 7.01 -2.26 -2.68
N THR A 78 7.35 -2.85 -1.53
CA THR A 78 6.85 -4.18 -1.14
C THR A 78 5.65 -4.10 -0.18
N PHE A 79 4.87 -5.18 -0.16
CA PHE A 79 3.63 -5.29 0.60
C PHE A 79 3.69 -6.52 1.52
N PRO A 80 4.51 -6.50 2.58
CA PRO A 80 4.77 -7.67 3.40
C PRO A 80 3.52 -8.15 4.16
N GLU A 81 2.52 -7.29 4.33
CA GLU A 81 1.21 -7.65 4.87
C GLU A 81 0.41 -8.56 3.93
N LEU A 82 0.70 -8.54 2.62
CA LEU A 82 0.08 -9.41 1.61
C LEU A 82 0.94 -10.66 1.38
N CYS A 83 2.19 -10.44 0.98
CA CYS A 83 3.18 -11.49 0.74
C CYS A 83 4.55 -11.04 1.26
N CYS A 84 5.04 -11.73 2.29
CA CYS A 84 6.36 -11.52 2.84
C CYS A 84 7.38 -12.39 2.08
N HIS A 85 8.11 -11.79 1.14
CA HIS A 85 9.13 -12.46 0.35
C HIS A 85 10.28 -12.99 1.22
N SER A 86 10.79 -14.18 0.91
CA SER A 86 12.03 -14.70 1.48
C SER A 86 13.26 -13.99 0.88
N LEU A 87 14.45 -14.31 1.37
CA LEU A 87 15.68 -13.81 0.75
C LEU A 87 15.91 -14.48 -0.62
N GLU A 88 15.54 -15.75 -0.75
CA GLU A 88 15.60 -16.49 -2.01
C GLU A 88 14.66 -15.88 -3.06
N ASP A 89 13.47 -15.44 -2.66
CA ASP A 89 12.55 -14.71 -3.54
C ASP A 89 13.18 -13.41 -4.04
N LEU A 90 13.83 -12.64 -3.15
CA LEU A 90 14.51 -11.41 -3.53
C LEU A 90 15.69 -11.66 -4.48
N GLU A 91 16.44 -12.75 -4.29
CA GLU A 91 17.50 -13.14 -5.23
C GLU A 91 16.92 -13.52 -6.60
N MET A 92 15.81 -14.28 -6.62
CA MET A 92 15.14 -14.64 -7.86
C MET A 92 14.59 -13.41 -8.58
N ILE A 93 13.98 -12.46 -7.86
CA ILE A 93 13.49 -11.19 -8.41
C ILE A 93 14.64 -10.35 -9.00
N ASN A 94 15.82 -10.36 -8.37
CA ASN A 94 16.99 -9.64 -8.87
C ASN A 94 17.58 -10.30 -10.14
N ASN A 95 17.62 -11.62 -10.19
CA ASN A 95 18.37 -12.37 -11.20
C ASN A 95 17.49 -12.87 -12.37
N ARG A 96 16.16 -12.76 -12.28
CA ARG A 96 15.26 -13.24 -13.33
C ARG A 96 15.45 -12.48 -14.64
N LYS A 97 15.45 -13.22 -15.75
CA LYS A 97 15.63 -12.66 -17.10
C LYS A 97 14.50 -11.74 -17.54
N LYS A 98 13.28 -11.99 -17.07
CA LYS A 98 12.08 -11.23 -17.44
C LYS A 98 11.63 -10.38 -16.27
N ILE A 99 11.46 -9.08 -16.53
CA ILE A 99 10.95 -8.09 -15.57
C ILE A 99 11.79 -8.08 -14.25
N PRO A 100 13.13 -7.99 -14.29
CA PRO A 100 13.93 -7.94 -13.07
C PRO A 100 13.63 -6.65 -12.28
N PHE A 101 13.75 -6.74 -10.97
CA PHE A 101 13.86 -5.56 -10.10
C PHE A 101 15.18 -5.66 -9.36
N THR A 102 16.02 -4.62 -9.46
CA THR A 102 17.29 -4.61 -8.73
C THR A 102 17.03 -4.61 -7.23
N VAL A 103 17.74 -5.45 -6.48
CA VAL A 103 17.62 -5.55 -5.02
C VAL A 103 18.97 -5.22 -4.38
N SER A 104 19.04 -4.10 -3.68
CA SER A 104 20.26 -3.67 -2.99
C SER A 104 20.56 -4.53 -1.75
N LYS A 105 21.81 -4.49 -1.28
CA LYS A 105 22.22 -5.14 -0.04
C LYS A 105 21.45 -4.59 1.17
N GLU A 106 21.18 -3.29 1.19
CA GLU A 106 20.40 -2.63 2.23
C GLU A 106 18.97 -3.20 2.30
N VAL A 107 18.30 -3.35 1.16
CA VAL A 107 16.97 -3.96 1.08
C VAL A 107 16.99 -5.37 1.66
N LYS A 108 17.97 -6.21 1.28
CA LYS A 108 18.11 -7.58 1.79
C LYS A 108 18.34 -7.61 3.30
N ASN A 109 19.17 -6.70 3.82
CA ASN A 109 19.44 -6.60 5.26
C ASN A 109 18.17 -6.23 6.03
N ILE A 110 17.47 -5.18 5.61
CA ILE A 110 16.22 -4.75 6.27
C ILE A 110 15.15 -5.84 6.16
N GLN A 111 15.03 -6.50 5.01
CA GLN A 111 14.12 -7.63 4.81
C GLN A 111 14.38 -8.73 5.85
N LYS A 112 15.64 -9.15 6.00
CA LYS A 112 16.07 -10.20 6.93
C LYS A 112 15.85 -9.81 8.39
N GLU A 113 16.27 -8.60 8.77
CA GLU A 113 16.38 -8.19 10.18
C GLU A 113 15.06 -7.67 10.75
N LYS A 114 14.23 -7.04 9.91
CA LYS A 114 13.04 -6.31 10.37
C LYS A 114 11.73 -6.85 9.79
N ILE A 115 11.70 -7.16 8.50
CA ILE A 115 10.45 -7.47 7.79
C ILE A 115 10.05 -8.93 7.98
N ILE A 116 10.90 -9.89 7.61
CA ILE A 116 10.61 -11.34 7.72
C ILE A 116 10.21 -11.72 9.16
N PRO A 117 10.95 -11.34 10.22
CA PRO A 117 10.60 -11.74 11.59
C PRO A 117 9.22 -11.26 12.05
N TYR A 118 8.73 -10.15 11.48
CA TYR A 118 7.40 -9.64 11.79
C TYR A 118 6.32 -10.19 10.85
N TRP A 119 6.58 -10.31 9.55
CA TRP A 119 5.51 -10.54 8.57
C TRP A 119 5.36 -11.98 8.08
N GLU A 120 6.37 -12.84 8.22
CA GLU A 120 6.35 -14.20 7.66
C GLU A 120 5.10 -14.99 8.08
N ASN A 121 4.71 -14.90 9.36
CA ASN A 121 3.52 -15.60 9.88
C ASN A 121 2.26 -14.72 9.95
N ARG A 122 2.33 -13.47 9.47
CA ARG A 122 1.24 -12.48 9.51
C ARG A 122 0.68 -12.14 8.14
N SER A 123 1.40 -12.44 7.06
CA SER A 123 0.99 -12.12 5.70
C SER A 123 -0.30 -12.85 5.28
N ILE A 124 -1.08 -12.23 4.39
CA ILE A 124 -2.29 -12.86 3.83
C ILE A 124 -1.94 -14.18 3.15
N ARG A 125 -0.82 -14.25 2.41
CA ARG A 125 -0.33 -15.49 1.79
C ARG A 125 -0.20 -16.61 2.82
N SER A 126 0.50 -16.35 3.92
CA SER A 126 0.73 -17.37 4.96
C SER A 126 -0.57 -17.85 5.59
N ARG A 127 -1.54 -16.94 5.75
CA ARG A 127 -2.89 -17.28 6.22
C ARG A 127 -3.64 -18.16 5.21
N ILE A 128 -3.66 -17.79 3.93
CA ILE A 128 -4.30 -18.60 2.88
C ILE A 128 -3.75 -20.03 2.90
N PHE A 129 -2.43 -20.19 2.81
CA PHE A 129 -1.83 -21.53 2.76
C PHE A 129 -1.99 -22.31 4.08
N LYS A 130 -2.18 -21.64 5.22
CA LYS A 130 -2.50 -22.32 6.48
C LYS A 130 -3.93 -22.87 6.49
N GLU A 131 -4.89 -22.09 6.02
CA GLU A 131 -6.33 -22.44 6.08
C GLU A 131 -6.78 -23.36 4.94
N MET A 132 -6.07 -23.42 3.81
CA MET A 132 -6.45 -24.27 2.68
C MET A 132 -6.18 -25.77 2.94
N THR A 133 -7.07 -26.62 2.42
CA THR A 133 -6.99 -28.08 2.54
C THR A 133 -5.82 -28.67 1.74
N PRO A 134 -5.40 -29.92 2.02
CA PRO A 134 -4.40 -30.61 1.20
C PRO A 134 -4.79 -30.70 -0.28
N GLU A 135 -6.05 -31.03 -0.59
CA GLU A 135 -6.51 -31.21 -1.97
C GLU A 135 -6.44 -29.90 -2.76
N TRP A 136 -6.76 -28.77 -2.12
CA TRP A 136 -6.62 -27.45 -2.73
C TRP A 136 -5.15 -27.17 -3.09
N LYS A 137 -4.22 -27.49 -2.18
CA LYS A 137 -2.78 -27.29 -2.39
C LYS A 137 -2.24 -28.18 -3.51
N ASP A 138 -2.71 -29.42 -3.58
CA ASP A 138 -2.34 -30.36 -4.64
C ASP A 138 -2.81 -29.85 -6.01
N CYS A 139 -4.06 -29.39 -6.11
CA CYS A 139 -4.58 -28.79 -7.35
C CYS A 139 -3.84 -27.51 -7.76
N TYR A 140 -3.52 -26.64 -6.79
CA TYR A 140 -2.73 -25.43 -7.02
C TYR A 140 -1.31 -25.78 -7.52
N ALA A 141 -0.62 -26.72 -6.86
CA ALA A 141 0.72 -27.16 -7.25
C ALA A 141 0.75 -27.88 -8.60
N ALA A 142 -0.31 -28.61 -8.95
CA ALA A 142 -0.47 -29.24 -10.25
C ALA A 142 -0.84 -28.25 -11.38
N GLY A 143 -1.11 -26.98 -11.06
CA GLY A 143 -1.47 -25.96 -12.03
C GLY A 143 -2.90 -26.08 -12.58
N VAL A 144 -3.81 -26.71 -11.83
CA VAL A 144 -5.23 -26.83 -12.21
C VAL A 144 -5.92 -25.47 -12.14
N PHE A 145 -5.55 -24.65 -11.16
CA PHE A 145 -5.99 -23.26 -11.03
C PHE A 145 -4.88 -22.40 -10.40
N THR A 146 -5.08 -21.08 -10.39
CA THR A 146 -4.21 -20.10 -9.72
C THR A 146 -4.99 -19.37 -8.61
N GLU A 147 -4.32 -18.95 -7.54
CA GLU A 147 -4.92 -18.10 -6.51
C GLU A 147 -4.53 -16.64 -6.72
N PHE A 148 -5.51 -15.78 -6.99
CA PHE A 148 -5.21 -14.41 -7.39
C PHE A 148 -4.80 -13.51 -6.21
N MET A 149 -5.29 -13.82 -5.01
CA MET A 149 -5.08 -13.02 -3.80
C MET A 149 -3.84 -13.45 -2.99
N GLU A 150 -3.05 -14.44 -3.46
CA GLU A 150 -1.89 -14.95 -2.71
C GLU A 150 -0.69 -13.98 -2.64
N GLN A 151 -0.64 -12.97 -3.52
CA GLN A 151 0.42 -11.94 -3.57
C GLN A 151 -0.12 -10.52 -3.75
N ARG A 152 -1.44 -10.36 -3.89
CA ARG A 152 -2.09 -9.08 -4.22
C ARG A 152 -3.38 -8.92 -3.43
N ALA A 153 -3.73 -7.69 -3.11
CA ALA A 153 -5.07 -7.39 -2.63
C ALA A 153 -6.09 -7.57 -3.78
N PRO A 154 -7.38 -7.83 -3.49
CA PRO A 154 -8.40 -8.05 -4.53
C PRO A 154 -8.38 -6.98 -5.61
N GLY A 155 -8.37 -5.70 -5.22
CA GLY A 155 -8.30 -4.58 -6.18
C GLY A 155 -9.44 -4.65 -7.20
N HIS A 156 -9.10 -4.66 -8.50
CA HIS A 156 -10.04 -4.84 -9.62
C HIS A 156 -11.28 -3.96 -9.54
N THR A 157 -11.06 -2.68 -9.23
CA THR A 157 -12.09 -1.64 -9.17
C THR A 157 -11.72 -0.47 -10.08
N VAL A 158 -12.68 0.40 -10.35
CA VAL A 158 -12.53 1.62 -11.17
C VAL A 158 -13.01 2.81 -10.33
N ALA A 159 -12.34 3.96 -10.47
CA ALA A 159 -12.75 5.18 -9.79
C ALA A 159 -14.14 5.64 -10.28
N ASP A 160 -14.94 6.20 -9.36
CA ASP A 160 -16.17 6.90 -9.71
C ASP A 160 -15.88 8.36 -10.12
N ASP A 161 -16.94 9.14 -10.32
CA ASP A 161 -16.86 10.55 -10.72
C ASP A 161 -16.80 11.53 -9.54
N LYS A 162 -16.94 11.07 -8.28
CA LYS A 162 -17.11 11.96 -7.13
C LYS A 162 -15.90 12.87 -6.91
N ILE A 163 -14.70 12.38 -7.20
CA ILE A 163 -13.45 13.15 -7.04
C ILE A 163 -13.36 14.37 -7.96
N TYR A 164 -14.19 14.45 -9.00
CA TYR A 164 -14.30 15.61 -9.89
C TYR A 164 -15.31 16.65 -9.38
N HIS A 165 -16.14 16.27 -8.40
CA HIS A 165 -17.23 17.09 -7.86
C HIS A 165 -17.04 17.46 -6.38
N LYS A 166 -16.21 16.71 -5.66
CA LYS A 166 -15.98 16.86 -4.22
C LYS A 166 -14.49 16.79 -3.88
N GLY A 167 -14.03 17.70 -3.04
CA GLY A 167 -12.73 17.59 -2.39
C GLY A 167 -12.77 16.65 -1.18
N PHE A 168 -11.59 16.24 -0.69
CA PHE A 168 -11.49 15.42 0.53
C PHE A 168 -12.08 16.12 1.77
N SER A 169 -12.07 17.45 1.83
CA SER A 169 -12.77 18.21 2.88
C SER A 169 -14.29 17.99 2.86
N ASP A 170 -14.89 17.87 1.67
CA ASP A 170 -16.33 17.60 1.55
C ASP A 170 -16.66 16.14 1.91
N PHE A 171 -15.73 15.21 1.65
CA PHE A 171 -15.88 13.83 2.13
C PHE A 171 -15.75 13.73 3.65
N ILE A 172 -14.84 14.50 4.27
CA ILE A 172 -14.71 14.59 5.73
C ILE A 172 -16.03 15.02 6.36
N GLN A 173 -16.66 16.07 5.84
CA GLN A 173 -17.96 16.56 6.35
C GLN A 173 -19.05 15.50 6.23
N ASP A 174 -19.13 14.79 5.09
CA ASP A 174 -20.09 13.70 4.91
C ASP A 174 -19.85 12.57 5.91
N ILE A 175 -18.59 12.17 6.11
CA ILE A 175 -18.21 11.10 7.05
C ILE A 175 -18.59 11.50 8.48
N GLU A 176 -18.23 12.71 8.91
CA GLU A 176 -18.55 13.22 10.25
C GLU A 176 -20.06 13.30 10.49
N LYS A 177 -20.83 13.75 9.49
CA LYS A 177 -22.29 13.73 9.54
C LYS A 177 -22.84 12.30 9.65
N ASN A 178 -22.28 11.33 8.92
CA ASN A 178 -22.71 9.94 9.02
C ASN A 178 -22.41 9.35 10.41
N ILE A 179 -21.25 9.66 11.00
CA ILE A 179 -20.89 9.22 12.35
C ILE A 179 -21.89 9.76 13.39
N GLN A 180 -22.28 11.05 13.27
CA GLN A 180 -23.22 11.68 14.20
C GLN A 180 -24.63 11.08 14.14
N ASN A 181 -25.01 10.50 13.00
CA ASN A 181 -26.35 9.94 12.77
C ASN A 181 -26.43 8.42 13.02
N LEU A 182 -25.40 7.79 13.58
CA LEU A 182 -25.42 6.36 13.89
C LEU A 182 -26.41 6.05 15.02
N ASP A 183 -27.27 5.06 14.80
CA ASP A 183 -28.25 4.59 15.78
C ASP A 183 -27.66 3.45 16.63
N PHE A 184 -26.99 3.80 17.73
CA PHE A 184 -26.42 2.82 18.65
C PHE A 184 -27.46 2.04 19.47
N LEU A 185 -28.73 2.45 19.46
CA LEU A 185 -29.78 1.78 20.25
C LEU A 185 -30.44 0.65 19.46
N ASN A 186 -30.67 0.85 18.16
CA ASN A 186 -31.43 -0.11 17.36
C ASN A 186 -30.63 -0.76 16.22
N ASP A 187 -29.46 -0.24 15.84
CA ASP A 187 -28.62 -0.85 14.80
C ASP A 187 -27.49 -1.69 15.42
N PRO A 188 -27.57 -3.03 15.37
CA PRO A 188 -26.52 -3.90 15.91
C PRO A 188 -25.18 -3.78 15.17
N GLY A 189 -25.17 -3.23 13.95
CA GLY A 189 -23.96 -2.96 13.18
C GLY A 189 -23.41 -1.54 13.37
N ALA A 190 -24.01 -0.72 14.25
CA ALA A 190 -23.62 0.68 14.42
C ALA A 190 -22.14 0.85 14.81
N TYR A 191 -21.63 -0.05 15.67
CA TYR A 191 -20.23 -0.01 16.10
C TYR A 191 -19.26 -0.30 14.94
N ASP A 192 -19.50 -1.35 14.17
CA ASP A 192 -18.64 -1.69 13.01
C ASP A 192 -18.67 -0.58 11.95
N LYS A 193 -19.85 0.01 11.71
CA LYS A 193 -19.99 1.18 10.84
C LYS A 193 -19.20 2.38 11.37
N GLN A 194 -19.22 2.60 12.68
CA GLN A 194 -18.45 3.68 13.31
C GLN A 194 -16.95 3.49 13.08
N GLU A 195 -16.43 2.28 13.27
CA GLU A 195 -15.00 1.99 13.09
C GLU A 195 -14.56 2.13 11.63
N GLU A 196 -15.39 1.71 10.68
CA GLU A 196 -15.14 1.92 9.25
C GLU A 196 -15.16 3.42 8.88
N LEU A 197 -16.15 4.18 9.38
CA LEU A 197 -16.23 5.63 9.13
C LEU A 197 -15.05 6.39 9.77
N LYS A 198 -14.60 5.99 10.96
CA LYS A 198 -13.38 6.53 11.59
C LYS A 198 -12.16 6.26 10.72
N ALA A 199 -12.03 5.05 10.18
CA ALA A 199 -10.94 4.70 9.27
C ALA A 199 -10.96 5.55 8.00
N MET A 200 -12.13 5.73 7.37
CA MET A 200 -12.29 6.61 6.21
C MET A 200 -11.91 8.06 6.51
N LEU A 201 -12.29 8.58 7.69
CA LEU A 201 -11.95 9.92 8.14
C LEU A 201 -10.43 10.13 8.25
N ILE A 202 -9.72 9.17 8.84
CA ILE A 202 -8.25 9.18 8.95
C ILE A 202 -7.61 9.18 7.55
N CYS A 203 -8.07 8.30 6.65
CA CYS A 203 -7.56 8.23 5.28
C CYS A 203 -7.76 9.54 4.50
N ALA A 204 -8.94 10.17 4.62
CA ALA A 204 -9.23 11.43 3.95
C ALA A 204 -8.28 12.55 4.43
N LYS A 205 -8.05 12.63 5.75
CA LYS A 205 -7.09 13.59 6.34
C LYS A 205 -5.65 13.32 5.90
N ALA A 206 -5.25 12.05 5.86
CA ALA A 206 -3.92 11.65 5.40
C ALA A 206 -3.65 12.02 3.92
N ILE A 207 -4.66 11.92 3.05
CA ILE A 207 -4.53 12.30 1.64
C ILE A 207 -4.35 13.81 1.50
N ILE A 208 -5.10 14.62 2.26
CA ILE A 208 -4.91 16.07 2.31
C ILE A 208 -3.48 16.38 2.76
N ARG A 209 -3.03 15.79 3.87
CA ARG A 209 -1.67 16.02 4.38
C ARG A 209 -0.60 15.60 3.36
N PHE A 210 -0.81 14.51 2.64
CA PHE A 210 0.11 14.08 1.59
C PHE A 210 0.22 15.09 0.46
N ALA A 211 -0.90 15.68 0.02
CA ALA A 211 -0.91 16.74 -0.98
C ALA A 211 -0.22 18.02 -0.47
N GLU A 212 -0.43 18.39 0.80
CA GLU A 212 0.26 19.52 1.44
C GLU A 212 1.79 19.33 1.43
N ARG A 213 2.29 18.12 1.72
CA ARG A 213 3.73 17.83 1.65
C ARG A 213 4.32 18.08 0.25
N TYR A 214 3.55 17.77 -0.80
CA TYR A 214 3.96 18.08 -2.18
C TYR A 214 3.94 19.58 -2.47
N ALA A 215 2.95 20.30 -1.95
CA ALA A 215 2.90 21.76 -2.05
C ALA A 215 4.08 22.41 -1.34
N GLU A 216 4.40 21.97 -0.11
CA GLU A 216 5.56 22.41 0.67
C GLU A 216 6.88 22.16 -0.06
N LYS A 217 7.01 21.02 -0.75
CA LYS A 217 8.22 20.67 -1.51
C LYS A 217 8.38 21.43 -2.83
N ALA A 218 7.29 21.94 -3.39
CA ALA A 218 7.30 22.69 -4.65
C ALA A 218 7.67 24.17 -4.47
N LEU A 219 7.67 24.67 -3.23
CA LEU A 219 8.09 26.02 -2.84
C LEU A 219 9.61 26.08 -2.66
#